data_AF-A0A820GE00-F1
#
_entry.id   AF-A0A820GE00-F1
#
_cell.length_a   1.000
_cell.length_b   1.000
_cell.length_c   1.000
_cell.angle_alpha   90.00
_cell.angle_beta   90.00
_cell.angle_gamma   90.00
#
_symmetry.space_group_name_H-M   'P 1'
#
loop_
_entity.id
_entity.type
_entity.pdbx_description
1 polymer ?
#
loop_
_entity_poly.entity_id
_entity_poly.type
_entity_poly.pdbx_seq_one_letter_code
_entity_poly.pdbx_strand_id
1 'polypeptide(L)'
;MDLNEQANEVIAFELIRSEKYVNNEADDLIESLNQWIPSTTTTTTTTNLDLFLSKLKNENEYAPFGEQILSCELNGEKSTSYLINRVNQNFCDDKKFIEWYSRLETFLVFFIDAASRIAKDDPNWVIYLLYQQYKNDSG
;
A
#
# COMPACT_ATOMS: atom_id res chain seq x y z
N MET A 1 -27.08 38.60 2.13
CA MET A 1 -25.64 38.57 1.83
C MET A 1 -25.52 38.69 0.32
N ASP A 2 -24.88 39.74 -0.16
CA ASP A 2 -24.90 40.13 -1.57
C ASP A 2 -24.04 39.16 -2.40
N LEU A 3 -24.59 38.63 -3.50
CA LEU A 3 -23.91 37.68 -4.38
C LEU A 3 -22.64 38.29 -4.99
N ASN A 4 -22.60 39.61 -5.14
CA ASN A 4 -21.43 40.33 -5.63
C ASN A 4 -20.31 40.43 -4.59
N GLU A 5 -20.63 40.43 -3.30
CA GLU A 5 -19.65 40.49 -2.21
C GLU A 5 -18.95 39.13 -2.05
N GLN A 6 -19.70 38.03 -2.16
CA GLN A 6 -19.14 36.67 -2.15
C GLN A 6 -18.27 36.39 -3.38
N ALA A 7 -18.68 36.86 -4.57
CA ALA A 7 -17.87 36.72 -5.77
C ALA A 7 -16.54 37.48 -5.65
N ASN A 8 -16.56 38.69 -5.09
CA ASN A 8 -15.35 39.49 -4.88
C ASN A 8 -14.41 38.88 -3.83
N GLU A 9 -14.93 38.27 -2.76
CA GLU A 9 -14.09 37.53 -1.80
C GLU A 9 -13.42 36.31 -2.43
N VAL A 10 -14.15 35.51 -3.22
CA VAL A 10 -13.57 34.32 -3.88
C VAL A 10 -12.45 34.71 -4.84
N ILE A 11 -12.67 35.75 -5.65
CA ILE A 11 -11.66 36.29 -6.57
C ILE A 11 -10.44 36.83 -5.81
N ALA A 12 -10.66 37.53 -4.69
CA ALA A 12 -9.57 38.02 -3.85
C ALA A 12 -8.77 36.86 -3.23
N PHE A 13 -9.42 35.78 -2.80
CA PHE A 13 -8.73 34.60 -2.28
C PHE A 13 -7.93 33.84 -3.35
N GLU A 14 -8.43 33.77 -4.59
CA GLU A 14 -7.69 33.17 -5.71
C GLU A 14 -6.47 34.00 -6.13
N LEU A 15 -6.59 35.33 -6.15
CA LEU A 15 -5.48 36.24 -6.47
C LEU A 15 -4.40 36.26 -5.37
N ILE A 16 -4.79 36.23 -4.09
CA ILE A 16 -3.83 36.15 -2.97
C ILE A 16 -3.08 34.81 -2.98
N ARG A 17 -3.75 33.72 -3.40
CA ARG A 17 -3.07 32.43 -3.60
C ARG A 17 -2.08 32.53 -4.76
N SER A 18 -2.44 33.11 -5.89
CA SER A 18 -1.55 33.17 -7.06
C SER A 18 -0.29 34.01 -6.78
N GLU A 19 -0.41 35.18 -6.16
CA GLU A 19 0.73 36.07 -5.86
C GLU A 19 1.81 35.42 -4.96
N LYS A 20 1.42 34.53 -4.06
CA LYS A 20 2.34 33.84 -3.14
C LYS A 20 3.15 32.73 -3.82
N TYR A 21 2.71 32.23 -4.97
CA TYR A 21 3.33 31.11 -5.70
C TYR A 21 3.87 31.49 -7.08
N VAL A 22 3.89 32.78 -7.45
CA VAL A 22 4.27 33.26 -8.80
C VAL A 22 5.67 32.81 -9.25
N ASN A 23 6.58 32.50 -8.32
CA ASN A 23 7.97 32.16 -8.62
C ASN A 23 8.45 30.81 -8.08
N ASN A 24 7.57 29.97 -7.55
CA ASN A 24 7.95 28.64 -7.05
C ASN A 24 7.14 27.58 -7.80
N GLU A 25 7.86 26.67 -8.47
CA GLU A 25 7.24 25.45 -8.99
C GLU A 25 6.68 24.65 -7.82
N ALA A 26 5.49 24.07 -8.00
CA ALA A 26 4.91 23.18 -6.99
C ALA A 26 5.76 21.90 -6.92
N ASP A 27 5.99 21.40 -5.70
CA ASP A 27 6.68 20.13 -5.52
C ASP A 27 5.92 19.00 -6.24
N ASP A 28 6.65 18.12 -6.93
CA ASP A 28 6.07 16.92 -7.51
C ASP A 28 5.87 15.87 -6.40
N LEU A 29 4.68 15.92 -5.79
CA LEU A 29 4.27 14.96 -4.77
C LEU A 29 4.20 13.52 -5.33
N ILE A 30 3.91 13.37 -6.63
CA ILE A 30 3.82 12.06 -7.26
C ILE A 30 5.21 11.46 -7.43
N GLU A 31 6.18 12.25 -7.88
CA GLU A 31 7.58 11.84 -7.91
C GLU A 31 8.07 11.45 -6.51
N SER A 32 7.82 12.29 -5.51
CA SER A 32 8.19 12.04 -4.12
C SER A 32 7.58 10.74 -3.59
N LEU A 33 6.30 10.49 -3.90
CA LEU A 33 5.60 9.27 -3.49
C LEU A 33 6.12 8.02 -4.24
N ASN A 34 6.46 8.16 -5.52
CA ASN A 34 7.00 7.07 -6.35
C ASN A 34 8.37 6.57 -5.90
N GLN A 35 9.11 7.33 -5.08
CA GLN A 35 10.34 6.84 -4.45
C GLN A 35 10.05 5.74 -3.42
N TRP A 36 8.87 5.80 -2.79
CA TRP A 36 8.49 4.92 -1.69
C TRP A 36 7.61 3.74 -2.10
N ILE A 37 6.76 3.95 -3.11
CA ILE A 37 5.89 2.91 -3.68
C ILE A 37 6.65 2.18 -4.81
N PRO A 38 6.48 0.85 -4.98
CA PRO A 38 7.02 0.15 -6.15
C PRO A 38 6.60 0.84 -7.45
N SER A 39 7.58 1.13 -8.31
CA SER A 39 7.40 1.95 -9.51
C SER A 39 6.18 1.50 -10.33
N THR A 40 5.40 2.49 -10.79
CA THR A 40 4.25 2.34 -11.69
C THR A 40 4.56 1.66 -13.02
N THR A 41 5.85 1.50 -13.35
CA THR A 41 6.32 0.72 -14.51
C THR A 41 6.20 -0.79 -14.31
N THR A 42 6.12 -1.26 -13.06
CA THR A 42 5.60 -2.59 -12.75
C THR A 42 4.07 -2.55 -12.74
N THR A 43 3.43 -3.56 -13.30
CA THR A 43 1.97 -3.75 -13.52
C THR A 43 1.08 -3.69 -12.27
N THR A 44 1.55 -3.12 -11.17
CA THR A 44 1.08 -3.38 -9.81
C THR A 44 0.28 -2.24 -9.20
N THR A 45 0.52 -0.98 -9.59
CA THR A 45 -0.23 0.19 -9.13
C THR A 45 -1.06 0.81 -10.27
N THR A 46 -2.16 1.48 -9.93
CA THR A 46 -3.06 2.13 -10.90
C THR A 46 -3.70 3.35 -10.26
N THR A 47 -3.86 4.42 -11.04
CA THR A 47 -4.65 5.60 -10.67
C THR A 47 -6.11 5.49 -11.12
N ASN A 48 -6.42 4.47 -11.92
CA ASN A 48 -7.76 4.19 -12.42
C ASN A 48 -8.48 3.17 -11.51
N LEU A 49 -9.65 3.56 -10.99
CA LEU A 49 -10.47 2.76 -10.09
C LEU A 49 -11.04 1.51 -10.76
N ASP A 50 -11.52 1.62 -12.01
CA ASP A 50 -12.10 0.48 -12.71
C ASP A 50 -11.04 -0.61 -12.98
N LEU A 51 -9.82 -0.19 -13.34
CA LEU A 51 -8.68 -1.10 -13.49
C LEU A 51 -8.35 -1.77 -12.16
N PHE A 52 -8.38 -1.04 -11.04
CA PHE A 52 -8.21 -1.62 -9.71
C PHE A 52 -9.28 -2.67 -9.40
N LEU A 53 -10.56 -2.34 -9.59
CA LEU A 53 -11.69 -3.24 -9.34
C LEU A 53 -11.63 -4.48 -10.24
N SER A 54 -11.16 -4.35 -11.48
CA SER A 54 -10.98 -5.50 -12.38
C SER A 54 -9.95 -6.50 -11.86
N LYS A 55 -8.89 -6.03 -11.18
CA LYS A 55 -7.84 -6.90 -10.61
C LYS A 55 -8.34 -7.65 -9.38
N LEU A 56 -9.21 -7.05 -8.58
CA LEU A 56 -9.81 -7.69 -7.41
C LEU A 56 -10.66 -8.92 -7.75
N LYS A 57 -11.16 -9.03 -8.99
CA LYS A 57 -11.94 -10.21 -9.42
C LYS A 57 -11.15 -11.51 -9.35
N ASN A 58 -9.82 -11.43 -9.42
CA ASN A 58 -8.92 -12.57 -9.37
C ASN A 58 -8.27 -12.75 -7.98
N GLU A 59 -8.71 -12.00 -6.96
CA GLU A 59 -8.15 -12.07 -5.60
C GLU A 59 -8.38 -13.46 -4.96
N ASN A 60 -9.41 -14.18 -5.38
CA ASN A 60 -9.69 -15.55 -4.97
C ASN A 60 -8.59 -16.56 -5.36
N GLU A 61 -7.70 -16.21 -6.29
CA GLU A 61 -6.54 -17.03 -6.66
C GLU A 61 -5.34 -16.80 -5.72
N TYR A 62 -5.41 -15.83 -4.82
CA TYR A 62 -4.33 -15.52 -3.90
C TYR A 62 -4.08 -16.67 -2.92
N ALA A 63 -2.80 -17.04 -2.79
CA ALA A 63 -2.32 -17.99 -1.80
C ALA A 63 -1.31 -17.29 -0.86
N PRO A 64 -1.41 -17.50 0.47
CA PRO A 64 -0.43 -17.00 1.42
C PRO A 64 1.01 -17.44 1.07
N PHE A 65 1.96 -16.51 1.17
CA PHE A 65 3.38 -16.83 0.97
C PHE A 65 3.99 -17.49 2.21
N GLY A 66 5.05 -18.27 2.01
CA GLY A 66 5.79 -18.92 3.08
C GLY A 66 5.23 -20.27 3.51
N GLU A 67 5.94 -20.90 4.44
CA GLU A 67 5.54 -22.14 5.10
C GLU A 67 4.65 -21.82 6.31
N GLN A 68 3.45 -22.39 6.39
CA GLN A 68 2.60 -22.21 7.57
C GLN A 68 3.24 -22.86 8.80
N ILE A 69 3.44 -22.08 9.86
CA ILE A 69 4.04 -22.56 11.12
C ILE A 69 3.05 -22.55 12.29
N LEU A 70 1.99 -21.73 12.21
CA LEU A 70 0.99 -21.63 13.26
C LEU A 70 -0.37 -21.27 12.66
N SER A 71 -1.43 -21.81 13.28
CA SER A 71 -2.81 -21.34 13.11
C SER A 71 -3.37 -21.05 14.49
N CYS A 72 -4.07 -19.93 14.64
CA CYS A 72 -4.74 -19.60 15.89
C CYS A 72 -6.14 -19.06 15.64
N GLU A 73 -7.06 -19.41 16.53
CA GLU A 73 -8.42 -18.89 16.54
C GLU A 73 -8.57 -17.94 17.72
N LEU A 74 -9.01 -16.73 17.44
CA LEU A 74 -9.41 -15.78 18.47
C LEU A 74 -10.91 -15.94 18.71
N ASN A 75 -11.23 -16.52 19.87
CA ASN A 75 -12.60 -16.69 20.33
C ASN A 75 -13.16 -15.33 20.80
N GLY A 76 -13.91 -14.67 19.92
CA GLY A 76 -14.72 -13.47 20.21
C GLY A 76 -16.17 -13.65 19.73
N GLU A 77 -16.95 -12.57 19.59
CA GLU A 77 -18.34 -12.63 19.07
C GLU A 77 -18.43 -13.23 17.66
N LYS A 78 -17.36 -13.15 16.87
CA LYS A 78 -17.16 -13.89 15.62
C LYS A 78 -15.83 -14.62 15.71
N SER A 79 -15.86 -15.95 15.59
CA SER A 79 -14.63 -16.73 15.49
C SER A 79 -13.82 -16.24 14.29
N THR A 80 -12.60 -15.78 14.57
CA THR A 80 -11.67 -15.29 13.55
C THR A 80 -10.43 -16.16 13.61
N SER A 81 -10.08 -16.77 12.47
CA SER A 81 -8.88 -17.60 12.32
C SER A 81 -7.75 -16.81 11.70
N TYR A 82 -6.54 -17.05 12.18
CA TYR A 82 -5.31 -16.44 11.70
C TYR A 82 -4.26 -17.50 11.41
N LEU A 83 -3.45 -17.24 10.38
CA LEU A 83 -2.31 -18.05 10.00
C LEU A 83 -1.03 -17.24 10.16
N ILE A 84 0.00 -17.86 10.72
CA ILE A 84 1.36 -17.32 10.68
C ILE A 84 2.19 -18.19 9.75
N ASN A 85 2.74 -17.55 8.72
CA ASN A 85 3.65 -18.19 7.78
C ASN A 85 5.06 -17.65 7.96
N ARG A 86 6.05 -18.52 7.82
CA ARG A 86 7.46 -18.19 7.80
C ARG A 86 7.98 -18.23 6.36
N VAL A 87 8.53 -17.11 5.92
CA VAL A 87 9.25 -16.99 4.65
C VAL A 87 10.74 -17.09 4.95
N ASN A 88 11.41 -17.99 4.23
CA ASN A 88 12.85 -18.21 4.30
C ASN A 88 13.50 -17.89 2.94
N GLN A 89 14.81 -18.12 2.84
CA GLN A 89 15.61 -17.85 1.66
C GLN A 89 15.00 -18.38 0.34
N ASN A 90 14.35 -19.55 0.34
CA ASN A 90 13.75 -20.12 -0.88
C ASN A 90 12.62 -19.26 -1.47
N PHE A 91 11.95 -18.46 -0.64
CA PHE A 91 10.92 -17.53 -1.08
C PHE A 91 11.49 -16.16 -1.44
N CYS A 92 12.65 -15.77 -0.91
CA CYS A 92 13.34 -14.55 -1.34
C CYS A 92 13.82 -14.63 -2.79
N ASP A 93 14.06 -15.84 -3.32
CA ASP A 93 14.34 -16.07 -4.74
C ASP A 93 13.08 -16.08 -5.63
N ASP A 94 11.87 -16.09 -5.04
CA ASP A 94 10.61 -16.03 -5.78
C ASP A 94 10.28 -14.58 -6.16
N LYS A 95 10.37 -14.28 -7.46
CA LYS A 95 10.03 -12.98 -8.02
C LYS A 95 8.62 -12.50 -7.61
N LYS A 96 7.64 -13.40 -7.51
CA LYS A 96 6.27 -13.05 -7.09
C LYS A 96 6.23 -12.58 -5.64
N PHE A 97 6.98 -13.26 -4.77
CA PHE A 97 7.11 -12.84 -3.37
C PHE A 97 7.81 -11.48 -3.27
N ILE A 98 8.90 -11.27 -4.00
CA ILE A 98 9.63 -9.99 -4.00
C ILE A 98 8.76 -8.82 -4.47
N GLU A 99 7.99 -9.01 -5.54
CA GLU A 99 7.04 -8.01 -6.02
C GLU A 99 5.92 -7.75 -4.99
N TRP A 100 5.44 -8.79 -4.32
CA TRP A 100 4.45 -8.69 -3.25
C TRP A 100 4.99 -7.95 -2.02
N TYR A 101 6.15 -8.37 -1.51
CA TYR A 101 6.78 -7.81 -0.32
C TYR A 101 7.17 -6.34 -0.53
N SER A 102 7.57 -5.95 -1.74
CA SER A 102 7.87 -4.54 -2.05
C SER A 102 6.65 -3.63 -1.88
N ARG A 103 5.42 -4.14 -2.07
CA ARG A 103 4.19 -3.38 -1.78
C ARG A 103 3.98 -3.26 -0.26
N LEU A 104 4.17 -4.36 0.47
CA LEU A 104 4.05 -4.39 1.93
C LEU A 104 5.08 -3.47 2.62
N GLU A 105 6.32 -3.46 2.12
CA GLU A 105 7.44 -2.68 2.65
C GLU A 105 7.15 -1.18 2.70
N THR A 106 6.28 -0.67 1.81
CA THR A 106 5.80 0.72 1.83
C THR A 106 5.14 1.08 3.18
N PHE A 107 4.41 0.14 3.78
CA PHE A 107 3.77 0.36 5.08
C PHE A 107 4.81 0.53 6.20
N LEU A 108 5.94 -0.16 6.14
CA LEU A 108 6.98 -0.03 7.16
C LEU A 108 7.50 1.41 7.23
N VAL A 109 7.73 2.04 6.07
CA VAL A 109 8.18 3.43 5.97
C VAL A 109 7.15 4.41 6.56
N PHE A 110 5.86 4.14 6.38
CA PHE A 110 4.81 5.05 6.84
C PHE A 110 4.49 4.93 8.33
N PHE A 111 4.69 3.75 8.93
CA PHE A 111 4.24 3.47 10.29
C PHE A 111 5.37 3.28 11.31
N ILE A 112 6.61 3.07 10.86
CA ILE A 112 7.76 2.86 11.74
C ILE A 112 8.79 3.95 11.47
N ASP A 113 9.06 4.77 12.48
CA ASP A 113 10.10 5.79 12.40
C ASP A 113 11.48 5.14 12.18
N ALA A 114 12.30 5.79 11.35
CA ALA A 114 13.60 5.30 10.90
C ALA A 114 13.59 3.88 10.28
N ALA A 115 12.46 3.41 9.75
CA ALA A 115 12.43 2.19 8.96
C ALA A 115 13.33 2.30 7.73
N SER A 116 14.08 1.23 7.46
CA SER A 116 14.89 1.09 6.26
C SER A 116 14.50 -0.17 5.52
N ARG A 117 14.61 -0.14 4.19
CA ARG A 117 14.36 -1.30 3.35
C ARG A 117 15.43 -2.36 3.60
N ILE A 118 15.02 -3.63 3.66
CA ILE A 118 15.95 -4.74 3.88
C ILE A 118 16.60 -5.18 2.56
N ALA A 119 17.79 -5.76 2.64
CA ALA A 119 18.43 -6.44 1.52
C ALA A 119 17.67 -7.74 1.24
N LYS A 120 16.89 -7.77 0.16
CA LYS A 120 15.97 -8.88 -0.16
C LYS A 120 16.70 -10.16 -0.60
N ASP A 121 17.96 -10.04 -0.97
CA ASP A 121 18.88 -11.11 -1.35
C ASP A 121 19.72 -11.63 -0.17
N ASP A 122 19.64 -11.02 1.01
CA ASP A 122 20.37 -11.49 2.20
C ASP A 122 19.64 -12.70 2.82
N PRO A 123 20.28 -13.88 2.85
CA PRO A 123 19.67 -15.13 3.31
C PRO A 123 19.42 -15.17 4.82
N ASN A 124 19.98 -14.22 5.58
CA ASN A 124 19.82 -14.17 7.03
C ASN A 124 18.47 -13.58 7.45
N TRP A 125 17.71 -12.98 6.52
CA TRP A 125 16.37 -12.50 6.82
C TRP A 125 15.37 -13.64 6.94
N VAL A 126 14.61 -13.61 8.05
CA VAL A 126 13.45 -14.47 8.26
C VAL A 126 12.24 -13.58 8.45
N ILE A 127 11.27 -13.70 7.56
CA ILE A 127 10.06 -12.88 7.55
C ILE A 127 8.89 -13.73 8.04
N TYR A 128 8.14 -13.22 9.01
CA TYR A 128 6.90 -13.83 9.48
C TYR A 128 5.71 -13.01 9.01
N LEU A 129 4.76 -13.66 8.36
CA LEU A 129 3.56 -13.05 7.78
C LEU A 129 2.34 -13.55 8.53
N LEU A 130 1.53 -12.60 9.02
CA LEU A 130 0.25 -12.87 9.65
C LEU A 130 -0.86 -12.64 8.63
N TYR A 131 -1.68 -13.67 8.41
CA TYR A 131 -2.86 -13.61 7.57
C TYR A 131 -4.11 -13.82 8.41
N GLN A 132 -5.14 -13.01 8.16
CA GLN A 132 -6.49 -13.30 8.65
C GLN A 132 -7.24 -14.12 7.60
N GLN A 133 -7.87 -15.21 8.04
CA GLN A 133 -8.71 -16.01 7.17
C GLN A 133 -10.14 -15.47 7.17
N TYR A 134 -10.69 -15.29 5.98
CA TYR A 134 -12.09 -14.93 5.78
C TYR A 134 -12.78 -16.06 5.03
N LYS A 135 -14.02 -16.38 5.44
CA LYS A 135 -14.91 -17.18 4.63
C LYS A 135 -15.48 -16.29 3.54
N ASN A 136 -15.37 -16.72 2.29
CA ASN A 136 -16.08 -16.08 1.20
C ASN A 136 -17.52 -16.61 1.16
N ASP A 137 -18.38 -16.00 0.35
CA ASP A 137 -19.78 -16.44 0.19
C ASP A 137 -19.91 -17.89 -0.35
N SER A 138 -18.80 -18.48 -0.80
CA SER A 138 -18.72 -19.87 -1.30
C SER A 138 -18.29 -20.89 -0.24
N GLY A 139 -17.98 -20.46 0.99
CA GLY A 139 -17.58 -21.33 2.11
C GLY A 139 -16.10 -21.27 2.42
#